data_AF-A0A1G5FRS8-F1
#
_entry.id   AF-A0A1G5FRS8-F1
#
_cell.length_a   1.000
_cell.length_b   1.000
_cell.length_c   1.000
_cell.angle_alpha   90.00
_cell.angle_beta   90.00
_cell.angle_gamma   90.00
#
_symmetry.space_group_name_H-M   'P 1'
#
loop_
_entity.id
_entity.type
_entity.pdbx_description
1 polymer ?
#
loop_
_entity_poly.entity_id
_entity_poly.type
_entity_poly.pdbx_seq_one_letter_code
_entity_poly.pdbx_strand_id
1 'polypeptide(L)'
;MKEYYEEITSKLETLYGSFDADKKRFKNSPNSKIARDLGYSDSQFSRLINGTATTNEYQRTLQNVNRILYIRDLENSAKNINPKDSNRFTTLWMPFALVTSVLLISAIFFILNKDEEESLEFPKDYTLQWAFETDFVNPYTKLSELPENCDYPCYRLQGEWSLKEKYKVPLYVESNGFHYLAVASKMYTRCVTDESANGELLEGYEYQQHEIWFNKTTAIIKKSGSDQKESTVDMNTYQSLDLEKDDRFVKIATINTFFRNQFSLTDSIRRNGQVIGRELLRIGDDVLSENLSPKEIQFIKKKLTNIANNNLEDFSRPINCSASPLPAVDYDSVENGSLMSFECHLTTNNLPIGYVKTFELDKQFIRTKCRSAVE
;
A
#
# COMPACT_ATOMS: atom_id res chain seq x y z
N MET A 1 19.37 -14.62 -25.37
CA MET A 1 19.59 -15.26 -24.06
C MET A 1 21.07 -15.58 -23.81
N LYS A 2 21.72 -16.38 -24.67
CA LYS A 2 23.17 -16.67 -24.55
C LYS A 2 24.04 -15.41 -24.55
N GLU A 3 23.74 -14.47 -25.46
CA GLU A 3 24.41 -13.17 -25.56
C GLU A 3 24.31 -12.34 -24.26
N TYR A 4 23.11 -12.22 -23.68
CA TYR A 4 22.93 -11.51 -22.41
C TYR A 4 23.63 -12.19 -21.24
N TYR A 5 23.63 -13.52 -21.18
CA TYR A 5 24.32 -14.27 -20.14
C TYR A 5 25.84 -14.04 -20.20
N GLU A 6 26.43 -14.12 -21.39
CA GLU A 6 27.85 -13.86 -21.62
C GLU A 6 28.22 -12.40 -21.28
N GLU A 7 27.38 -11.43 -21.68
CA GLU A 7 27.61 -10.02 -21.37
C GLU A 7 27.54 -9.73 -19.86
N ILE A 8 26.55 -10.28 -19.16
CA ILE A 8 26.41 -10.12 -17.71
C ILE A 8 27.58 -10.75 -16.97
N THR A 9 27.96 -11.98 -17.31
CA THR A 9 29.09 -12.65 -16.66
C THR A 9 30.39 -11.86 -16.88
N SER A 10 30.68 -11.43 -18.11
CA SER A 10 31.86 -10.61 -18.42
C SER A 10 31.88 -9.29 -17.64
N LYS A 11 30.75 -8.58 -17.55
CA LYS A 11 30.68 -7.33 -16.78
C LYS A 11 30.85 -7.58 -15.28
N LEU A 12 30.26 -8.65 -14.75
CA LEU A 12 30.43 -9.02 -13.34
C LEU A 12 31.86 -9.46 -13.01
N GLU A 13 32.61 -10.00 -13.95
CA GLU A 13 34.03 -10.33 -13.74
C GLU A 13 34.87 -9.08 -13.40
N THR A 14 34.51 -7.93 -13.97
CA THR A 14 35.18 -6.65 -13.66
C THR A 14 34.93 -6.18 -12.21
N LEU A 15 33.82 -6.60 -11.61
CA LEU A 15 33.41 -6.22 -10.25
C LEU A 15 33.82 -7.27 -9.20
N TYR A 16 33.73 -8.55 -9.55
CA TYR A 16 33.75 -9.67 -8.61
C TYR A 16 34.82 -10.73 -8.90
N GLY A 17 35.70 -10.48 -9.87
CA GLY A 17 36.81 -11.36 -10.26
C GLY A 17 36.39 -12.46 -11.25
N SER A 18 37.33 -13.28 -11.71
CA SER A 18 37.10 -14.29 -12.76
C SER A 18 35.92 -15.22 -12.46
N PHE A 19 35.13 -15.54 -13.48
CA PHE A 19 33.99 -16.44 -13.43
C PHE A 19 34.42 -17.90 -13.67
N ASP A 20 34.07 -18.77 -12.74
CA ASP A 20 34.26 -20.22 -12.84
C ASP A 20 32.99 -20.83 -13.45
N ALA A 21 33.05 -21.17 -14.74
CA ALA A 21 31.89 -21.65 -15.50
C ALA A 21 31.38 -23.02 -15.03
N ASP A 22 32.26 -23.87 -14.47
CA ASP A 22 31.92 -25.19 -13.96
C ASP A 22 31.21 -25.08 -12.61
N LYS A 23 31.67 -24.17 -11.76
CA LYS A 23 31.11 -23.96 -10.41
C LYS A 23 30.10 -22.82 -10.32
N LYS A 24 29.83 -22.15 -11.44
CA LYS A 24 28.81 -21.09 -11.56
C LYS A 24 28.98 -19.99 -10.50
N ARG A 25 30.22 -19.52 -10.31
CA ARG A 25 30.59 -18.57 -9.25
C ARG A 25 31.76 -17.65 -9.62
N PHE A 26 31.86 -16.51 -8.95
CA PHE A 26 32.97 -15.57 -9.11
C PHE A 26 34.02 -15.74 -8.01
N LYS A 27 35.30 -15.54 -8.35
CA LYS A 27 36.41 -15.87 -7.46
C LYS A 27 36.51 -14.97 -6.22
N ASN A 28 36.23 -13.68 -6.36
CA ASN A 28 36.47 -12.70 -5.29
C ASN A 28 35.22 -12.37 -4.47
N SER A 29 34.06 -12.95 -4.79
CA SER A 29 32.83 -12.71 -4.03
C SER A 29 31.86 -13.89 -4.14
N PRO A 30 31.22 -14.29 -3.02
CA PRO A 30 30.21 -15.33 -3.06
C PRO A 30 28.94 -14.85 -3.77
N ASN A 31 28.22 -15.76 -4.42
CA ASN A 31 27.01 -15.44 -5.19
C ASN A 31 25.94 -14.70 -4.36
N SER A 32 25.80 -15.00 -3.06
CA SER A 32 24.86 -14.29 -2.18
C SER A 32 25.24 -12.84 -1.89
N LYS A 33 26.53 -12.50 -1.96
CA LYS A 33 26.98 -11.11 -1.90
C LYS A 33 26.63 -10.37 -3.19
N ILE A 34 26.92 -11.00 -4.34
CA ILE A 34 26.63 -10.43 -5.65
C ILE A 34 25.12 -10.23 -5.85
N ALA A 35 24.30 -11.20 -5.40
CA ALA A 35 22.85 -11.08 -5.41
C ALA A 35 22.38 -9.82 -4.68
N ARG A 36 22.87 -9.59 -3.45
CA ARG A 36 22.52 -8.41 -2.66
C ARG A 36 22.99 -7.10 -3.29
N ASP A 37 24.22 -7.06 -3.80
CA ASP A 37 24.76 -5.86 -4.46
C ASP A 37 23.93 -5.48 -5.72
N LEU A 38 23.37 -6.47 -6.41
CA LEU A 38 22.52 -6.28 -7.59
C LEU A 38 21.03 -6.10 -7.25
N GLY A 39 20.64 -6.19 -5.98
CA GLY A 39 19.25 -6.08 -5.52
C GLY A 39 18.37 -7.31 -5.81
N TYR A 40 18.96 -8.50 -5.92
CA TYR A 40 18.27 -9.77 -6.15
C TYR A 40 18.28 -10.67 -4.90
N SER A 41 17.30 -11.57 -4.82
CA SER A 41 17.39 -12.70 -3.89
C SER A 41 18.44 -13.73 -4.34
N ASP A 42 18.96 -14.52 -3.40
CA ASP A 42 19.93 -15.59 -3.70
C ASP A 42 19.36 -16.60 -4.73
N SER A 43 18.05 -16.88 -4.68
CA SER A 43 17.38 -17.79 -5.62
C SER A 43 17.26 -17.19 -7.02
N GLN A 44 16.96 -15.89 -7.14
CA GLN A 44 16.91 -15.19 -8.43
C GLN A 44 18.28 -15.11 -9.07
N PHE A 45 19.31 -14.74 -8.30
CA PHE A 45 20.68 -14.69 -8.79
C PHE A 45 21.22 -16.08 -9.16
N SER A 46 20.84 -17.11 -8.40
CA SER A 46 21.15 -18.50 -8.74
C SER A 46 20.55 -18.89 -10.10
N ARG A 47 19.29 -18.55 -10.39
CA ARG A 47 18.68 -18.81 -11.71
C ARG A 47 19.40 -18.07 -12.84
N LEU A 48 19.79 -16.82 -12.62
CA LEU A 48 20.54 -16.02 -13.59
C LEU A 48 21.90 -16.66 -13.93
N ILE A 49 22.67 -17.04 -12.92
CA ILE A 49 24.01 -17.62 -13.14
C ILE A 49 23.96 -19.08 -13.60
N ASN A 50 22.87 -19.80 -13.33
CA ASN A 50 22.65 -21.17 -13.85
C ASN A 50 22.04 -21.21 -15.26
N GLY A 51 21.76 -20.07 -15.90
CA GLY A 51 21.24 -20.07 -17.26
C GLY A 51 19.72 -20.24 -17.38
N THR A 52 18.97 -20.29 -16.27
CA THR A 52 17.54 -20.65 -16.23
C THR A 52 16.61 -19.46 -16.00
N ALA A 53 17.14 -18.24 -16.07
CA ALA A 53 16.35 -17.01 -16.05
C ALA A 53 15.67 -16.72 -17.39
N THR A 54 14.59 -15.96 -17.35
CA THR A 54 13.88 -15.45 -18.55
C THR A 54 14.67 -14.32 -19.21
N THR A 55 14.38 -14.05 -20.49
CA THR A 55 15.03 -12.95 -21.24
C THR A 55 14.87 -11.58 -20.56
N ASN A 56 13.69 -11.30 -20.00
CA ASN A 56 13.43 -10.04 -19.30
C ASN A 56 14.22 -9.93 -17.99
N GLU A 57 14.42 -11.05 -17.27
CA GLU A 57 15.26 -11.09 -16.07
C GLU A 57 16.73 -10.78 -16.41
N TYR A 58 17.25 -11.29 -17.53
CA TYR A 58 18.59 -10.94 -17.99
C TYR A 58 18.73 -9.47 -18.37
N GLN A 59 17.77 -8.90 -19.11
CA GLN A 59 17.81 -7.48 -19.49
C GLN A 59 17.81 -6.55 -18.28
N ARG A 60 16.95 -6.82 -17.27
CA ARG A 60 16.92 -6.07 -16.01
C ARG A 60 18.24 -6.21 -15.25
N THR A 61 18.80 -7.41 -15.23
CA THR A 61 20.10 -7.67 -14.58
C THR A 61 21.21 -6.87 -15.25
N LEU A 62 21.25 -6.85 -16.58
CA LEU A 62 22.24 -6.10 -17.34
C LEU A 62 22.16 -4.59 -17.07
N GLN A 63 20.94 -4.04 -16.99
CA GLN A 63 20.73 -2.64 -16.61
C GLN A 63 21.28 -2.33 -15.21
N ASN A 64 21.03 -3.20 -14.22
CA ASN A 64 21.55 -3.03 -12.86
C ASN A 64 23.08 -3.12 -12.82
N VAL A 65 23.68 -4.08 -13.52
CA VAL A 65 25.14 -4.22 -13.61
C VAL A 65 25.77 -2.97 -14.24
N ASN A 66 25.19 -2.46 -15.34
CA ASN A 66 25.67 -1.24 -15.99
C ASN A 66 25.56 -0.02 -15.08
N ARG A 67 24.48 0.09 -14.29
CA ARG A 67 24.32 1.15 -13.30
C ARG A 67 25.42 1.11 -12.22
N ILE A 68 25.75 -0.07 -11.70
CA ILE A 68 26.81 -0.22 -10.68
C ILE A 68 28.17 0.16 -11.27
N LEU A 69 28.47 -0.29 -12.49
CA LEU A 69 29.71 0.09 -13.19
C LEU A 69 29.80 1.60 -13.39
N TYR A 70 28.71 2.22 -13.84
CA TYR A 70 28.64 3.67 -14.03
C TYR A 70 28.89 4.45 -12.73
N ILE A 71 28.24 4.05 -11.62
CA ILE A 71 28.46 4.67 -10.31
C ILE A 71 29.92 4.52 -9.88
N ARG A 72 30.52 3.35 -10.08
CA ARG A 72 31.93 3.09 -9.74
C ARG A 72 32.89 3.94 -10.57
N ASP A 73 32.61 4.13 -11.85
CA ASP A 73 33.39 5.00 -12.72
C ASP A 73 33.29 6.47 -12.28
N LEU A 74 32.11 6.92 -11.85
CA LEU A 74 31.93 8.25 -11.26
C LEU A 74 32.71 8.39 -9.94
N GLU A 75 32.67 7.39 -9.06
CA GLU A 75 33.42 7.40 -7.80
C GLU A 75 34.93 7.39 -8.02
N ASN A 76 35.42 6.62 -8.99
CA ASN A 76 36.83 6.61 -9.37
C ASN A 76 37.26 7.95 -9.98
N SER A 77 36.40 8.54 -10.81
CA SER A 77 36.61 9.87 -11.38
C SER A 77 36.65 10.95 -10.30
N ALA A 78 35.79 10.85 -9.28
CA ALA A 78 35.77 11.76 -8.13
C ALA A 78 36.99 11.58 -7.21
N LYS A 79 37.45 10.35 -6.99
CA LYS A 79 38.65 10.05 -6.17
C LYS A 79 39.97 10.47 -6.82
N ASN A 80 40.00 10.55 -8.15
CA ASN A 80 41.17 11.02 -8.91
C ASN A 80 41.26 12.56 -9.00
N ILE A 81 40.30 13.30 -8.42
CA ILE A 81 40.40 14.75 -8.23
C ILE A 81 41.24 15.01 -6.98
N ASN A 82 42.56 14.81 -7.10
CA ASN A 82 43.53 15.35 -6.16
C ASN A 82 43.84 16.79 -6.58
N PRO A 83 43.68 17.81 -5.72
CA PRO A 83 44.00 19.18 -6.09
C PRO A 83 45.52 19.32 -6.20
N LYS A 84 46.05 19.18 -7.41
CA LYS A 84 47.42 19.59 -7.70
C LYS A 84 47.45 21.10 -7.86
N ASP A 85 48.18 21.71 -6.94
CA ASP A 85 48.84 23.01 -7.06
C ASP A 85 49.25 23.31 -8.50
N SER A 86 48.80 24.45 -9.02
CA SER A 86 49.60 25.22 -9.99
C SER A 86 49.19 26.69 -9.95
N ASN A 87 49.95 27.42 -9.16
CA ASN A 87 50.04 28.86 -9.23
C ASN A 87 50.77 29.22 -10.54
N ARG A 88 50.04 29.80 -11.50
CA ARG A 88 50.46 30.73 -12.58
C ARG A 88 49.51 30.56 -13.77
N PHE A 89 48.66 31.55 -14.01
CA PHE A 89 48.57 32.27 -15.29
C PHE A 89 47.54 33.39 -15.17
N THR A 90 48.04 34.61 -15.06
CA THR A 90 47.30 35.86 -15.25
C THR A 90 46.92 36.01 -16.72
N THR A 91 45.80 36.73 -16.95
CA THR A 91 45.30 37.23 -18.25
C THR A 91 44.70 36.21 -19.23
N LEU A 92 43.64 35.49 -18.82
CA LEU A 92 42.70 34.82 -19.76
C LEU A 92 41.29 34.57 -19.18
N TRP A 93 40.85 35.38 -18.20
CA TRP A 93 39.59 35.16 -17.47
C TRP A 93 38.32 35.62 -18.21
N MET A 94 38.42 36.55 -19.16
CA MET A 94 37.26 37.07 -19.89
C MET A 94 36.54 36.03 -20.79
N PRO A 95 37.22 35.23 -21.63
CA PRO A 95 36.51 34.23 -22.43
C PRO A 95 35.96 33.08 -21.59
N PHE A 96 36.63 32.73 -20.48
CA PHE A 96 36.18 31.65 -19.59
C PHE A 96 34.90 32.04 -18.83
N ALA A 97 34.81 33.28 -18.35
CA ALA A 97 33.61 33.80 -17.67
C ALA A 97 32.39 33.88 -18.60
N LEU A 98 32.62 34.15 -19.90
CA LEU A 98 31.55 34.20 -20.90
C LEU A 98 31.01 32.79 -21.19
N VAL A 99 31.91 31.82 -21.40
CA VAL A 99 31.53 30.42 -21.65
C VAL A 99 30.83 29.81 -20.44
N THR A 100 31.31 30.06 -19.22
CA THR A 100 30.64 29.58 -18.01
C THR A 100 29.28 30.22 -17.79
N SER A 101 29.12 31.52 -18.10
CA SER A 101 27.81 32.18 -18.03
C SER A 101 26.81 31.62 -19.06
N VAL A 102 27.25 31.36 -20.30
CA VAL A 102 26.39 30.75 -21.32
C VAL A 102 25.99 29.33 -20.93
N LEU A 103 26.91 28.53 -20.37
CA LEU A 103 26.60 27.19 -19.87
C LEU A 103 25.64 27.24 -18.67
N LEU A 104 25.79 28.22 -17.77
CA LEU A 104 24.88 28.42 -16.64
C LEU A 104 23.48 28.82 -17.11
N ILE A 105 23.37 29.76 -18.05
CA ILE A 105 22.09 30.19 -18.62
C ILE A 105 21.43 29.03 -19.36
N SER A 106 22.19 28.26 -20.15
CA SER A 106 21.69 27.06 -20.83
C SER A 106 21.22 25.99 -19.84
N ALA A 107 21.96 25.76 -18.75
CA ALA A 107 21.58 24.79 -17.73
C ALA A 107 20.31 25.24 -16.98
N ILE A 108 20.21 26.52 -16.64
CA ILE A 108 19.00 27.10 -16.04
C ILE A 108 17.81 26.99 -17.00
N PHE A 109 18.00 27.28 -18.29
CA PHE A 109 16.94 27.18 -19.30
C PHE A 109 16.49 25.73 -19.50
N PHE A 110 17.40 24.75 -19.41
CA PHE A 110 17.07 23.33 -19.49
C PHE A 110 16.38 22.81 -18.22
N ILE A 111 16.70 23.38 -17.05
CA ILE A 111 16.01 23.07 -15.79
C ILE A 111 14.60 23.68 -15.78
N LEU A 112 14.45 24.91 -16.30
CA LEU A 112 13.16 25.61 -16.33
C LEU A 112 12.21 25.09 -17.42
N ASN A 113 12.75 24.60 -18.54
CA ASN A 113 11.98 23.96 -19.61
C ASN A 113 12.05 22.44 -19.58
N LYS A 114 12.38 21.86 -18.42
CA LYS A 114 12.11 20.44 -18.24
C LYS A 114 10.59 20.34 -18.18
N ASP A 115 9.99 19.99 -19.32
CA ASP A 115 8.59 19.60 -19.39
C ASP A 115 8.35 18.66 -18.20
N GLU A 116 7.44 19.05 -17.32
CA GLU A 116 6.95 18.14 -16.30
C GLU A 116 6.45 16.92 -17.06
N GLU A 117 7.21 15.82 -17.00
CA GLU A 117 6.69 14.52 -17.39
C GLU A 117 5.42 14.35 -16.57
N GLU A 118 4.29 14.53 -17.24
CA GLU A 118 2.96 14.38 -16.67
C GLU A 118 2.89 12.95 -16.16
N SER A 119 3.22 12.76 -14.89
CA SER A 119 3.27 11.44 -14.30
C SER A 119 1.86 10.92 -14.33
N LEU A 120 1.61 9.85 -15.09
CA LEU A 120 0.34 9.15 -15.09
C LEU A 120 0.00 8.77 -13.64
N GLU A 121 -0.89 9.54 -13.04
CA GLU A 121 -1.28 9.36 -11.65
C GLU A 121 -2.35 8.27 -11.62
N PHE A 122 -1.93 7.04 -11.35
CA PHE A 122 -2.85 5.92 -11.20
C PHE A 122 -3.53 5.97 -9.83
N PRO A 123 -4.81 5.54 -9.71
CA PRO A 123 -5.46 5.32 -8.43
C PRO A 123 -4.59 4.44 -7.53
N LYS A 124 -4.60 4.70 -6.22
CA LYS A 124 -3.75 3.97 -5.27
C LYS A 124 -4.06 2.47 -5.23
N ASP A 125 -5.30 2.08 -5.51
CA ASP A 125 -5.75 0.69 -5.60
C ASP A 125 -5.62 0.07 -7.01
N TYR A 126 -5.02 0.77 -7.97
CA TYR A 126 -4.91 0.32 -9.37
C TYR A 126 -4.27 -1.07 -9.50
N THR A 127 -3.19 -1.35 -8.77
CA THR A 127 -2.54 -2.67 -8.81
C THR A 127 -3.48 -3.78 -8.34
N LEU A 128 -4.29 -3.49 -7.32
CA LEU A 128 -5.28 -4.44 -6.79
C LEU A 128 -6.40 -4.64 -7.80
N GLN A 129 -6.93 -3.57 -8.38
CA GLN A 129 -7.92 -3.64 -9.45
C GLN A 129 -7.40 -4.46 -10.63
N TRP A 130 -6.19 -4.17 -11.11
CA TRP A 130 -5.56 -4.87 -12.23
C TRP A 130 -5.39 -6.37 -11.95
N ALA A 131 -5.06 -6.75 -10.72
CA ALA A 131 -4.88 -8.15 -10.34
C ALA A 131 -6.18 -8.97 -10.42
N PHE A 132 -7.34 -8.35 -10.23
CA PHE A 132 -8.64 -9.05 -10.17
C PHE A 132 -9.53 -8.84 -11.40
N GLU A 133 -9.43 -7.67 -12.06
CA GLU A 133 -10.31 -7.30 -13.17
C GLU A 133 -9.71 -7.63 -14.54
N THR A 134 -8.46 -8.12 -14.62
CA THR A 134 -7.86 -8.50 -15.90
C THR A 134 -7.99 -9.99 -16.19
N ASP A 135 -8.25 -10.31 -17.46
CA ASP A 135 -8.34 -11.70 -17.95
C ASP A 135 -7.01 -12.46 -17.89
N PHE A 136 -5.89 -11.76 -17.69
CA PHE A 136 -4.55 -12.36 -17.71
C PHE A 136 -4.18 -13.08 -16.41
N VAL A 137 -4.60 -12.53 -15.26
CA VAL A 137 -4.25 -13.09 -13.93
C VAL A 137 -5.46 -13.74 -13.27
N ASN A 138 -6.64 -13.12 -13.41
CA ASN A 138 -7.93 -13.51 -12.82
C ASN A 138 -7.85 -14.62 -11.74
N PRO A 139 -7.67 -14.23 -10.45
CA PRO A 139 -7.41 -15.16 -9.36
C PRO A 139 -8.68 -15.80 -8.79
N TYR A 140 -9.85 -15.57 -9.40
CA TYR A 140 -11.10 -16.16 -8.96
C TYR A 140 -11.20 -17.64 -9.34
N THR A 141 -11.76 -18.45 -8.44
CA THR A 141 -12.12 -19.84 -8.75
C THR A 141 -13.26 -19.85 -9.75
N LYS A 142 -13.10 -20.59 -10.84
CA LYS A 142 -14.10 -20.70 -11.92
C LYS A 142 -15.14 -21.77 -11.59
N LEU A 143 -16.32 -21.66 -12.21
CA LEU A 143 -17.39 -22.64 -12.05
C LEU A 143 -16.95 -24.07 -12.42
N SER A 144 -16.07 -24.23 -13.40
CA SER A 144 -15.52 -25.54 -13.83
C SER A 144 -14.54 -26.16 -12.83
N GLU A 145 -14.08 -25.40 -11.85
CA GLU A 145 -13.13 -25.83 -10.82
C GLU A 145 -13.85 -26.18 -9.50
N LEU A 146 -15.17 -25.94 -9.43
CA LEU A 146 -16.00 -26.31 -8.29
C LEU A 146 -16.38 -27.80 -8.36
N PRO A 147 -16.70 -28.44 -7.22
CA PRO A 147 -17.27 -29.79 -7.22
C PRO A 147 -18.59 -29.83 -7.99
N GLU A 148 -18.99 -31.00 -8.49
CA GLU A 148 -20.20 -31.16 -9.31
C GLU A 148 -21.49 -30.72 -8.61
N ASN A 149 -21.53 -30.82 -7.28
CA ASN A 149 -22.65 -30.36 -6.46
C ASN A 149 -22.55 -28.87 -6.08
N CYS A 150 -21.44 -28.20 -6.41
CA CYS A 150 -21.11 -26.82 -6.06
C CYS A 150 -21.27 -26.46 -4.58
N ASP A 151 -21.00 -27.42 -3.69
CA ASP A 151 -21.18 -27.25 -2.25
C ASP A 151 -20.04 -26.48 -1.58
N TYR A 152 -19.61 -25.36 -2.18
CA TYR A 152 -18.49 -24.53 -1.72
C TYR A 152 -19.02 -23.16 -1.26
N PRO A 153 -19.27 -22.93 0.04
CA PRO A 153 -19.92 -21.71 0.52
C PRO A 153 -19.26 -20.39 0.05
N CYS A 154 -17.94 -20.40 -0.15
CA CYS A 154 -17.17 -19.27 -0.66
C CYS A 154 -17.53 -18.82 -2.09
N TYR A 155 -18.06 -19.71 -2.95
CA TYR A 155 -17.99 -19.49 -4.40
C TYR A 155 -18.86 -18.31 -4.85
N ARG A 156 -20.02 -18.12 -4.20
CA ARG A 156 -20.96 -17.02 -4.45
C ARG A 156 -20.55 -15.72 -3.77
N LEU A 157 -19.61 -15.78 -2.82
CA LEU A 157 -19.05 -14.63 -2.12
C LEU A 157 -17.83 -14.05 -2.83
N GLN A 158 -17.40 -14.64 -3.95
CA GLN A 158 -16.32 -14.12 -4.77
C GLN A 158 -16.77 -12.91 -5.59
N GLY A 159 -15.98 -11.84 -5.55
CA GLY A 159 -16.28 -10.64 -6.30
C GLY A 159 -15.66 -9.37 -5.74
N GLU A 160 -16.23 -8.25 -6.15
CA GLU A 160 -15.92 -6.91 -5.68
C GLU A 160 -16.95 -6.47 -4.66
N TRP A 161 -16.46 -6.03 -3.50
CA TRP A 161 -17.24 -5.51 -2.40
C TRP A 161 -16.81 -4.08 -2.09
N SER A 162 -17.76 -3.20 -1.78
CA SER A 162 -17.47 -1.83 -1.34
C SER A 162 -18.03 -1.54 0.05
N LEU A 163 -17.44 -0.55 0.71
CA LEU A 163 -18.00 0.01 1.93
C LEU A 163 -19.35 0.67 1.63
N LYS A 164 -20.42 0.12 2.19
CA LYS A 164 -21.78 0.63 1.98
C LYS A 164 -21.97 2.04 2.51
N GLU A 165 -21.53 2.28 3.74
CA GLU A 165 -21.67 3.57 4.43
C GLU A 165 -20.38 4.00 5.09
N LYS A 166 -20.11 5.31 5.01
CA LYS A 166 -19.03 5.95 5.74
C LYS A 166 -19.29 5.82 7.24
N TYR A 167 -18.24 5.60 8.03
CA TYR A 167 -18.34 5.55 9.48
C TYR A 167 -17.25 6.41 10.12
N LYS A 168 -17.53 6.93 11.31
CA LYS A 168 -16.59 7.75 12.07
C LYS A 168 -16.17 7.09 13.37
N VAL A 169 -14.93 7.32 13.77
CA VAL A 169 -14.40 6.86 15.07
C VAL A 169 -13.67 8.03 15.72
N PRO A 170 -14.05 8.49 16.92
CA PRO A 170 -13.27 9.48 17.64
C PRO A 170 -11.94 8.84 18.09
N LEU A 171 -10.83 9.55 17.91
CA LEU A 171 -9.49 9.13 18.32
C LEU A 171 -9.03 10.00 19.49
N TYR A 172 -8.30 9.39 20.44
CA TYR A 172 -7.68 10.09 21.57
C TYR A 172 -8.65 10.93 22.43
N VAL A 173 -9.64 10.27 23.02
CA VAL A 173 -10.73 10.88 23.82
C VAL A 173 -10.24 11.81 24.95
N GLU A 174 -9.02 11.62 25.46
CA GLU A 174 -8.42 12.45 26.54
C GLU A 174 -7.68 13.70 26.05
N SER A 175 -7.34 13.79 24.77
CA SER A 175 -6.66 14.96 24.20
C SER A 175 -7.38 15.37 22.92
N ASN A 176 -8.27 16.35 23.05
CA ASN A 176 -9.03 17.01 21.99
C ASN A 176 -8.66 16.61 20.55
N GLY A 177 -9.65 16.05 19.87
CA GLY A 177 -10.02 16.52 18.53
C GLY A 177 -9.56 15.69 17.35
N PHE A 178 -9.04 14.48 17.51
CA PHE A 178 -8.78 13.67 16.32
C PHE A 178 -9.98 12.80 16.00
N HIS A 179 -10.42 12.83 14.76
CA HIS A 179 -11.56 12.05 14.29
C HIS A 179 -11.15 11.29 13.05
N TYR A 180 -11.47 10.00 13.06
CA TYR A 180 -11.27 9.12 11.94
C TYR A 180 -12.55 9.04 11.13
N LEU A 181 -12.47 9.27 9.83
CA LEU A 181 -13.58 9.10 8.91
C LEU A 181 -13.20 8.04 7.86
N ALA A 182 -13.93 6.94 7.83
CA ALA A 182 -13.84 5.97 6.74
C ALA A 182 -14.61 6.48 5.54
N VAL A 183 -13.87 6.82 4.49
CA VAL A 183 -14.44 7.45 3.29
C VAL A 183 -14.80 6.39 2.26
N ALA A 184 -13.92 5.42 2.06
CA ALA A 184 -14.11 4.36 1.09
C ALA A 184 -13.37 3.09 1.52
N SER A 185 -13.89 1.95 1.10
CA SER A 185 -13.15 0.70 1.11
C SER A 185 -13.60 -0.14 -0.08
N LYS A 186 -12.64 -0.78 -0.73
CA LYS A 186 -12.85 -1.67 -1.86
C LYS A 186 -12.16 -2.99 -1.56
N MET A 187 -12.87 -4.11 -1.67
CA MET A 187 -12.35 -5.42 -1.35
C MET A 187 -12.67 -6.40 -2.47
N TYR A 188 -11.64 -7.13 -2.91
CA TYR A 188 -11.80 -8.23 -3.84
C TYR A 188 -11.66 -9.55 -3.09
N THR A 189 -12.65 -10.41 -3.20
CA THR A 189 -12.70 -11.69 -2.50
C THR A 189 -12.60 -12.86 -3.45
N ARG A 190 -11.74 -13.82 -3.18
CA ARG A 190 -11.63 -15.07 -3.93
C ARG A 190 -11.85 -16.27 -3.01
N CYS A 191 -12.41 -17.34 -3.56
CA CYS A 191 -12.49 -18.61 -2.85
C CYS A 191 -11.10 -19.23 -2.79
N VAL A 192 -10.77 -19.84 -1.65
CA VAL A 192 -9.50 -20.54 -1.47
C VAL A 192 -9.78 -22.04 -1.47
N THR A 193 -9.52 -22.68 -2.62
CA THR A 193 -9.74 -24.12 -2.80
C THR A 193 -8.52 -24.96 -2.42
N ASP A 194 -7.32 -24.38 -2.49
CA ASP A 194 -6.06 -25.11 -2.28
C ASP A 194 -5.81 -25.42 -0.78
N GLU A 195 -6.37 -24.61 0.11
CA GLU A 195 -6.23 -24.75 1.57
C GLU A 195 -7.54 -25.23 2.24
N SER A 196 -8.66 -25.25 1.52
CA SER A 196 -9.97 -25.69 2.02
C SER A 196 -10.63 -26.65 1.04
N ALA A 197 -10.68 -27.93 1.41
CA ALA A 197 -11.33 -28.97 0.63
C ALA A 197 -12.86 -28.82 0.52
N ASN A 198 -13.46 -27.96 1.37
CA ASN A 198 -14.92 -27.78 1.45
C ASN A 198 -15.36 -26.36 1.04
N GLY A 199 -14.45 -25.49 0.57
CA GLY A 199 -14.79 -24.12 0.20
C GLY A 199 -15.23 -23.22 1.37
N GLU A 200 -14.78 -23.51 2.59
CA GLU A 200 -15.11 -22.75 3.80
C GLU A 200 -14.20 -21.52 4.00
N LEU A 201 -13.23 -21.31 3.11
CA LEU A 201 -12.28 -20.21 3.19
C LEU A 201 -12.44 -19.24 2.01
N LEU A 202 -12.47 -17.95 2.36
CA LEU A 202 -12.46 -16.84 1.41
C LEU A 202 -11.29 -15.92 1.77
N GLU A 203 -10.55 -15.49 0.76
CA GLU A 203 -9.48 -14.50 0.94
C GLU A 203 -9.91 -13.17 0.33
N GLY A 204 -9.79 -12.09 1.10
CA GLY A 204 -10.17 -10.74 0.68
C GLY A 204 -9.01 -9.78 0.70
N TYR A 205 -8.72 -9.16 -0.44
CA TYR A 205 -7.72 -8.11 -0.55
C TYR A 205 -8.44 -6.78 -0.57
N GLU A 206 -8.13 -5.94 0.41
CA GLU A 206 -8.93 -4.76 0.71
C GLU A 206 -8.07 -3.52 0.73
N TYR A 207 -8.46 -2.54 -0.07
CA TYR A 207 -7.99 -1.17 0.02
C TYR A 207 -8.98 -0.36 0.88
N GLN A 208 -8.44 0.46 1.77
CA GLN A 208 -9.20 1.36 2.62
C GLN A 208 -8.63 2.77 2.50
N GLN A 209 -9.53 3.75 2.36
CA GLN A 209 -9.20 5.15 2.44
C GLN A 209 -9.91 5.79 3.62
N HIS A 210 -9.11 6.40 4.48
CA HIS A 210 -9.56 7.08 5.67
C HIS A 210 -9.01 8.49 5.75
N GLU A 211 -9.73 9.35 6.44
CA GLU A 211 -9.31 10.71 6.73
C GLU A 211 -9.14 10.90 8.23
N ILE A 212 -8.17 11.73 8.57
CA ILE A 212 -7.97 12.20 9.93
C ILE A 212 -8.35 13.68 9.96
N TRP A 213 -9.27 14.00 10.84
CA TRP A 213 -9.79 15.34 11.06
C TRP A 213 -9.40 15.83 12.45
N PHE A 214 -9.06 17.11 12.54
CA PHE A 214 -8.76 17.81 13.77
C PHE A 214 -9.91 18.73 14.16
N ASN A 215 -10.46 18.58 15.36
CA ASN A 215 -11.47 19.45 15.95
C ASN A 215 -10.76 20.56 16.76
N LYS A 216 -10.97 21.80 16.32
CA LYS A 216 -10.46 23.02 16.95
C LYS A 216 -11.12 23.32 18.30
N THR A 217 -12.27 22.71 18.58
CA THR A 217 -13.03 22.90 19.82
C THR A 217 -12.76 21.80 20.84
N THR A 218 -12.81 22.16 22.12
CA THR A 218 -12.52 21.24 23.24
C THR A 218 -13.72 20.40 23.68
N ALA A 219 -14.76 20.25 22.84
CA ALA A 219 -15.98 19.55 23.22
C ALA A 219 -15.75 18.02 23.28
N ILE A 220 -16.09 17.40 24.42
CA ILE A 220 -15.85 15.98 24.70
C ILE A 220 -17.00 15.14 24.13
N ILE A 221 -16.69 14.17 23.27
CA ILE A 221 -17.65 13.12 22.86
C ILE A 221 -17.69 12.07 23.96
N LYS A 222 -18.86 11.89 24.61
CA LYS A 222 -19.07 10.84 25.61
C LYS A 222 -19.89 9.69 25.02
N LYS A 223 -19.54 8.47 25.42
CA LYS A 223 -20.42 7.30 25.30
C LYS A 223 -21.60 7.49 26.26
N SER A 224 -22.80 7.13 25.81
CA SER A 224 -24.01 7.13 26.65
C SER A 224 -23.75 6.42 27.99
N GLY A 225 -24.05 7.09 29.11
CA GLY A 225 -23.96 6.53 30.47
C GLY A 225 -22.86 7.05 31.41
N SER A 226 -22.22 8.20 31.15
CA SER A 226 -21.27 8.80 32.12
C SER A 226 -21.74 10.16 32.66
N ASP A 227 -22.07 10.21 33.95
CA ASP A 227 -22.57 11.37 34.69
C ASP A 227 -21.55 12.51 34.85
N GLN A 228 -21.34 13.35 33.81
CA GLN A 228 -20.77 14.69 34.03
C GLN A 228 -21.44 15.75 33.14
N LYS A 229 -21.59 16.95 33.69
CA LYS A 229 -22.41 18.09 33.28
C LYS A 229 -21.83 18.99 32.16
N GLU A 230 -20.94 18.51 31.30
CA GLU A 230 -20.46 19.28 30.14
C GLU A 230 -21.13 18.82 28.85
N SER A 231 -21.20 19.69 27.84
CA SER A 231 -21.91 19.47 26.57
C SER A 231 -21.47 18.17 25.88
N THR A 232 -22.30 17.14 25.97
CA THR A 232 -22.06 15.81 25.40
C THR A 232 -22.77 15.65 24.06
N VAL A 233 -22.11 14.99 23.10
CA VAL A 233 -22.70 14.59 21.82
C VAL A 233 -22.92 13.08 21.83
N ASP A 234 -24.17 12.65 21.59
CA ASP A 234 -24.51 11.22 21.43
C ASP A 234 -23.86 10.63 20.17
N MET A 235 -23.56 9.32 20.19
CA MET A 235 -22.86 8.63 19.11
C MET A 235 -23.64 8.65 17.79
N ASN A 236 -24.97 8.59 17.81
CA ASN A 236 -25.77 8.69 16.58
C ASN A 236 -25.66 10.10 15.98
N THR A 237 -25.71 11.12 16.83
CA THR A 237 -25.50 12.51 16.42
C THR A 237 -24.11 12.69 15.81
N TYR A 238 -23.09 12.11 16.46
CA TYR A 238 -21.73 12.11 15.94
C TYR A 238 -21.61 11.40 14.57
N GLN A 239 -22.25 10.24 14.39
CA GLN A 239 -22.26 9.53 13.10
C GLN A 239 -22.99 10.30 11.99
N SER A 240 -23.95 11.15 12.32
CA SER A 240 -24.63 12.02 11.34
C SER A 240 -23.86 13.30 10.97
N LEU A 241 -22.86 13.70 11.74
CA LEU A 241 -22.13 14.96 11.56
C LEU A 241 -21.33 15.03 10.25
N ASP A 242 -21.53 16.07 9.46
CA ASP A 242 -20.70 16.30 8.27
C ASP A 242 -19.43 17.08 8.66
N LEU A 243 -18.29 16.38 8.80
CA LEU A 243 -17.03 16.99 9.24
C LEU A 243 -16.50 18.02 8.23
N GLU A 244 -16.83 17.87 6.95
CA GLU A 244 -16.36 18.77 5.90
C GLU A 244 -17.09 20.11 5.92
N LYS A 245 -18.37 20.10 6.30
CA LYS A 245 -19.20 21.31 6.39
C LYS A 245 -19.13 22.03 7.74
N ASP A 246 -18.57 21.38 8.74
CA ASP A 246 -18.49 21.90 10.10
C ASP A 246 -17.15 22.62 10.32
N ASP A 247 -17.23 23.93 10.55
CA ASP A 247 -16.08 24.82 10.67
C ASP A 247 -15.17 24.49 11.85
N ARG A 248 -15.62 23.67 12.81
CA ARG A 248 -14.80 23.20 13.94
C ARG A 248 -13.77 22.19 13.50
N PHE A 249 -13.95 21.52 12.37
CA PHE A 249 -13.10 20.42 11.92
C PHE A 249 -12.22 20.85 10.75
N VAL A 250 -10.98 20.36 10.76
CA VAL A 250 -9.98 20.59 9.71
C VAL A 250 -9.40 19.25 9.33
N LYS A 251 -9.45 18.87 8.05
CA LYS A 251 -8.77 17.67 7.56
C LYS A 251 -7.26 17.87 7.65
N ILE A 252 -6.56 16.91 8.25
CA ILE A 252 -5.12 17.01 8.50
C ILE A 252 -4.30 15.92 7.82
N ALA A 253 -4.92 14.79 7.48
CA ALA A 253 -4.26 13.72 6.75
C ALA A 253 -5.26 12.75 6.10
N THR A 254 -4.77 12.01 5.12
CA THR A 254 -5.42 10.83 4.54
C THR A 254 -4.57 9.60 4.84
N ILE A 255 -5.19 8.51 5.28
CA ILE A 255 -4.55 7.19 5.44
C ILE A 255 -5.08 6.27 4.36
N ASN A 256 -4.18 5.70 3.59
CA ASN A 256 -4.43 4.61 2.67
C ASN A 256 -3.93 3.31 3.32
N THR A 257 -4.78 2.31 3.49
CA THR A 257 -4.37 1.02 4.08
C THR A 257 -4.76 -0.14 3.18
N PHE A 258 -3.84 -1.08 3.01
CA PHE A 258 -4.07 -2.36 2.35
C PHE A 258 -4.12 -3.48 3.38
N PHE A 259 -5.17 -4.28 3.31
CA PHE A 259 -5.39 -5.45 4.13
C PHE A 259 -5.42 -6.72 3.28
N ARG A 260 -4.84 -7.78 3.85
CA ARG A 260 -5.13 -9.16 3.47
C ARG A 260 -6.05 -9.73 4.53
N ASN A 261 -7.25 -10.11 4.14
CA ASN A 261 -8.26 -10.70 4.99
C ASN A 261 -8.42 -12.18 4.66
N GLN A 262 -8.60 -12.99 5.69
CA GLN A 262 -9.09 -14.35 5.57
C GLN A 262 -10.44 -14.41 6.27
N PHE A 263 -11.42 -15.00 5.60
CA PHE A 263 -12.75 -15.23 6.14
C PHE A 263 -12.99 -16.74 6.25
N SER A 264 -13.41 -17.17 7.44
CA SER A 264 -13.89 -18.53 7.66
C SER A 264 -15.41 -18.51 7.61
N LEU A 265 -15.97 -19.38 6.78
CA LEU A 265 -17.39 -19.52 6.50
C LEU A 265 -17.90 -20.77 7.21
N THR A 266 -18.59 -20.56 8.32
CA THR A 266 -19.34 -21.61 9.03
C THR A 266 -20.79 -21.15 9.11
N ASP A 267 -21.44 -21.25 10.27
CA ASP A 267 -22.77 -20.63 10.52
C ASP A 267 -22.73 -19.07 10.49
N SER A 268 -21.54 -18.49 10.39
CA SER A 268 -21.26 -17.05 10.36
C SER A 268 -19.92 -16.82 9.67
N ILE A 269 -19.66 -15.58 9.29
CA ILE A 269 -18.41 -15.16 8.65
C ILE A 269 -17.49 -14.59 9.72
N ARG A 270 -16.40 -15.31 10.01
CA ARG A 270 -15.33 -14.83 10.90
C ARG A 270 -14.22 -14.22 10.07
N ARG A 271 -13.86 -12.97 10.38
CA ARG A 271 -12.81 -12.24 9.68
C ARG A 271 -11.52 -12.22 10.49
N ASN A 272 -10.41 -12.55 9.83
CA ASN A 272 -9.06 -12.31 10.33
C ASN A 272 -8.31 -11.44 9.32
N GLY A 273 -8.01 -10.19 9.68
CA GLY A 273 -7.40 -9.21 8.78
C GLY A 273 -5.99 -8.83 9.23
N GLN A 274 -5.06 -8.80 8.28
CA GLN A 274 -3.69 -8.33 8.48
C GLN A 274 -3.42 -7.12 7.58
N VAL A 275 -2.85 -6.06 8.16
CA VAL A 275 -2.32 -4.91 7.40
C VAL A 275 -1.06 -5.35 6.65
N ILE A 276 -1.04 -5.17 5.34
CA ILE A 276 0.12 -5.50 4.49
C ILE A 276 0.82 -4.26 3.92
N GLY A 277 0.15 -3.11 3.93
CA GLY A 277 0.72 -1.85 3.47
C GLY A 277 -0.10 -0.68 3.98
N ARG A 278 0.58 0.45 4.20
CA ARG A 278 -0.07 1.69 4.63
C ARG A 278 0.73 2.91 4.22
N GLU A 279 0.02 3.95 3.85
CA GLU A 279 0.57 5.25 3.48
C GLU A 279 -0.21 6.35 4.22
N LEU A 280 0.51 7.28 4.85
CA LEU A 280 -0.05 8.46 5.50
C LEU A 280 0.32 9.70 4.68
N LEU A 281 -0.68 10.30 4.05
CA LEU A 281 -0.55 11.54 3.29
C LEU A 281 -0.96 12.71 4.18
N ARG A 282 0.01 13.54 4.57
CA ARG A 282 -0.25 14.71 5.43
C ARG A 282 -0.67 15.89 4.56
N ILE A 283 -1.61 16.69 5.07
CA ILE A 283 -1.92 17.99 4.47
C ILE A 283 -0.75 18.95 4.73
N GLY A 284 -0.41 19.76 3.73
CA GLY A 284 0.70 20.73 3.80
C GLY A 284 0.48 21.81 4.87
N ASP A 285 1.57 22.30 5.44
CA ASP A 285 1.53 23.34 6.49
C ASP A 285 0.90 24.64 5.98
N ASP A 286 1.14 24.96 4.71
CA ASP A 286 0.56 26.09 4.00
C ASP A 286 -0.96 26.04 4.05
N VAL A 287 -1.56 24.90 3.70
CA VAL A 287 -3.02 24.68 3.75
C VAL A 287 -3.52 24.68 5.20
N LEU A 288 -2.80 24.05 6.12
CA LEU A 288 -3.20 24.01 7.53
C LEU A 288 -3.17 25.39 8.19
N SER A 289 -2.24 26.26 7.78
CA SER A 289 -2.05 27.61 8.34
C SER A 289 -3.21 28.55 8.08
N GLU A 290 -4.06 28.25 7.10
CA GLU A 290 -5.29 29.00 6.83
C GLU A 290 -6.32 28.87 7.97
N ASN A 291 -6.28 27.75 8.71
CA ASN A 291 -7.31 27.40 9.69
C ASN A 291 -6.77 27.15 11.11
N LEU A 292 -5.44 27.02 11.26
CA LEU A 292 -4.81 26.57 12.50
C LEU A 292 -3.60 27.44 12.87
N SER A 293 -3.38 27.60 14.17
CA SER A 293 -2.20 28.30 14.68
C SER A 293 -0.93 27.45 14.54
N PRO A 294 0.27 28.07 14.51
CA PRO A 294 1.54 27.34 14.45
C PRO A 294 1.73 26.32 15.59
N LYS A 295 1.17 26.61 16.78
CA LYS A 295 1.21 25.69 17.94
C LYS A 295 0.35 24.45 17.70
N GLU A 296 -0.84 24.61 17.12
CA GLU A 296 -1.72 23.50 16.77
C GLU A 296 -1.11 22.63 15.68
N ILE A 297 -0.53 23.24 14.64
CA ILE A 297 0.16 22.50 13.57
C ILE A 297 1.31 21.66 14.16
N GLN A 298 2.12 22.23 15.05
CA GLN A 298 3.20 21.49 15.71
C GLN A 298 2.67 20.33 16.56
N PHE A 299 1.57 20.55 17.29
CA PHE A 299 0.89 19.50 18.07
C PHE A 299 0.35 18.39 17.18
N ILE A 300 -0.35 18.73 16.10
CA ILE A 300 -0.88 17.81 15.09
C ILE A 300 0.25 16.99 14.48
N LYS A 301 1.36 17.61 14.08
CA LYS A 301 2.53 16.90 13.54
C LYS A 301 3.09 15.88 14.52
N LYS A 302 3.22 16.25 15.80
CA LYS A 302 3.67 15.31 16.84
C LYS A 302 2.70 14.14 16.98
N LYS A 303 1.39 14.40 16.97
CA LYS A 303 0.36 13.35 17.06
C LYS A 303 0.34 12.46 15.82
N LEU A 304 0.35 13.02 14.60
CA LEU A 304 0.48 12.28 13.34
C LEU A 304 1.76 11.46 13.25
N THR A 305 2.85 11.96 13.85
CA THR A 305 4.11 11.21 13.95
C THR A 305 3.99 10.05 14.94
N ASN A 306 3.31 10.22 16.08
CA ASN A 306 3.04 9.11 17.00
C ASN A 306 2.13 8.06 16.37
N ILE A 307 1.10 8.51 15.65
CA ILE A 307 0.22 7.69 14.82
C ILE A 307 1.11 6.87 13.86
N ALA A 308 2.00 7.51 13.08
CA ALA A 308 2.88 6.81 12.13
C ALA A 308 3.96 5.91 12.77
N ASN A 309 4.64 6.36 13.83
CA ASN A 309 5.86 5.75 14.39
C ASN A 309 5.60 4.54 15.30
N ASN A 310 4.43 4.43 15.92
CA ASN A 310 4.09 3.27 16.75
C ASN A 310 3.71 2.03 15.92
N ASN A 311 4.14 1.92 14.66
CA ASN A 311 3.61 0.95 13.69
C ASN A 311 2.07 0.89 13.69
N LEU A 312 1.39 2.00 14.03
CA LEU A 312 -0.05 2.03 14.24
C LEU A 312 -0.55 0.75 14.93
N GLU A 313 0.09 0.30 16.02
CA GLU A 313 -0.27 -0.93 16.74
C GLU A 313 -1.77 -0.98 17.08
N ASP A 314 -2.40 0.17 17.30
CA ASP A 314 -3.85 0.29 17.51
C ASP A 314 -4.72 -0.06 16.27
N PHE A 315 -4.13 -0.08 15.08
CA PHE A 315 -4.79 -0.44 13.81
C PHE A 315 -4.12 -1.64 13.10
N SER A 316 -3.16 -2.31 13.74
CA SER A 316 -2.43 -3.49 13.23
C SER A 316 -2.49 -4.71 14.17
N ARG A 317 -3.07 -4.56 15.37
CA ARG A 317 -3.66 -5.69 16.13
C ARG A 317 -4.85 -6.24 15.35
N PRO A 318 -5.16 -7.56 15.41
CA PRO A 318 -6.25 -8.13 14.64
C PRO A 318 -7.51 -7.30 14.85
N ILE A 319 -8.18 -6.96 13.75
CA ILE A 319 -9.42 -6.18 13.80
C ILE A 319 -10.39 -6.98 14.69
N ASN A 320 -10.68 -6.47 15.88
CA ASN A 320 -11.60 -7.11 16.81
C ASN A 320 -13.02 -6.84 16.33
N CYS A 321 -13.45 -7.61 15.34
CA CYS A 321 -14.84 -7.66 14.92
C CYS A 321 -15.50 -8.96 15.39
N SER A 322 -16.76 -8.84 15.78
CA SER A 322 -17.67 -9.97 15.90
C SER A 322 -17.86 -10.64 14.53
N ALA A 323 -18.23 -11.93 14.54
CA ALA A 323 -18.59 -12.61 13.31
C ALA A 323 -19.81 -11.93 12.66
N SER A 324 -19.78 -11.78 11.33
CA SER A 324 -20.95 -11.33 10.56
C SER A 324 -21.90 -12.50 10.38
N PRO A 325 -23.23 -12.30 10.38
CA PRO A 325 -24.15 -13.29 9.83
C PRO A 325 -23.79 -13.57 8.36
N LEU A 326 -24.16 -14.75 7.86
CA LEU A 326 -24.10 -15.04 6.44
C LEU A 326 -25.03 -14.08 5.67
N PRO A 327 -24.65 -13.59 4.47
CA PRO A 327 -25.50 -12.67 3.70
C PRO A 327 -26.84 -13.29 3.29
N ALA A 328 -26.91 -14.62 3.21
CA ALA A 328 -28.12 -15.39 2.96
C ALA A 328 -28.07 -16.72 3.73
N VAL A 329 -29.24 -17.31 4.00
CA VAL A 329 -29.35 -18.65 4.63
C VAL A 329 -28.78 -19.74 3.70
N ASP A 330 -29.02 -19.56 2.40
CA ASP A 330 -28.48 -20.39 1.32
C ASP A 330 -27.47 -19.53 0.53
N TYR A 331 -26.23 -19.99 0.41
CA TYR A 331 -25.18 -19.24 -0.29
C TYR A 331 -25.48 -19.07 -1.78
N ASP A 332 -26.27 -19.95 -2.40
CA ASP A 332 -26.74 -19.80 -3.80
C ASP A 332 -27.66 -18.61 -4.00
N SER A 333 -28.23 -18.09 -2.91
CA SER A 333 -29.08 -16.90 -2.91
C SER A 333 -28.29 -15.59 -2.75
N VAL A 334 -26.98 -15.65 -2.51
CA VAL A 334 -26.13 -14.44 -2.51
C VAL A 334 -26.06 -13.86 -3.91
N GLU A 335 -26.33 -12.57 -4.04
CA GLU A 335 -26.30 -11.81 -5.30
C GLU A 335 -25.76 -10.39 -5.08
N ASN A 336 -25.57 -9.62 -6.17
CA ASN A 336 -25.20 -8.22 -6.06
C ASN A 336 -26.17 -7.46 -5.12
N GLY A 337 -25.64 -6.60 -4.25
CA GLY A 337 -26.38 -5.92 -3.19
C GLY A 337 -26.44 -6.69 -1.86
N SER A 338 -25.98 -7.94 -1.83
CA SER A 338 -25.85 -8.71 -0.58
C SER A 338 -24.89 -8.03 0.38
N LEU A 339 -25.19 -8.12 1.69
CA LEU A 339 -24.48 -7.38 2.73
C LEU A 339 -23.66 -8.30 3.62
N MET A 340 -22.47 -7.82 4.02
CA MET A 340 -21.64 -8.45 5.02
C MET A 340 -21.26 -7.40 6.08
N SER A 341 -21.80 -7.55 7.29
CA SER A 341 -21.75 -6.54 8.35
C SER A 341 -21.00 -7.03 9.57
N PHE A 342 -19.93 -6.31 9.91
CA PHE A 342 -19.08 -6.60 11.05
C PHE A 342 -19.24 -5.52 12.13
N GLU A 343 -19.62 -5.95 13.34
CA GLU A 343 -19.51 -5.10 14.53
C GLU A 343 -18.08 -5.13 15.03
N CYS A 344 -17.40 -3.98 15.01
CA CYS A 344 -15.98 -3.89 15.29
C CYS A 344 -15.70 -2.95 16.45
N HIS A 345 -14.59 -3.20 17.15
CA HIS A 345 -14.11 -2.36 18.22
C HIS A 345 -12.71 -1.84 17.91
N LEU A 346 -12.53 -0.52 18.03
CA LEU A 346 -11.23 0.11 18.07
C LEU A 346 -10.93 0.50 19.52
N THR A 347 -9.83 0.00 20.08
CA THR A 347 -9.38 0.43 21.40
C THR A 347 -8.46 1.63 21.23
N THR A 348 -8.84 2.77 21.79
CA THR A 348 -7.96 3.95 21.87
C THR A 348 -7.76 4.30 23.33
N ASN A 349 -6.50 4.30 23.81
CA ASN A 349 -6.18 4.62 25.21
C ASN A 349 -7.01 3.82 26.23
N ASN A 350 -7.05 2.49 26.06
CA ASN A 350 -7.83 1.56 26.87
C ASN A 350 -9.36 1.75 26.85
N LEU A 351 -9.90 2.63 25.99
CA LEU A 351 -11.33 2.76 25.77
C LEU A 351 -11.76 2.06 24.46
N PRO A 352 -12.64 1.05 24.52
CA PRO A 352 -13.19 0.41 23.32
C PRO A 352 -14.31 1.26 22.72
N ILE A 353 -14.13 1.64 21.47
CA ILE A 353 -15.10 2.38 20.66
C ILE A 353 -15.67 1.43 19.61
N GLY A 354 -16.98 1.22 19.64
CA GLY A 354 -17.68 0.39 18.67
C GLY A 354 -17.99 1.15 17.38
N TYR A 355 -17.89 0.44 16.25
CA TYR A 355 -18.37 0.90 14.95
C TYR A 355 -18.84 -0.31 14.14
N VAL A 356 -19.76 -0.08 13.20
CA VAL A 356 -20.23 -1.12 12.28
C VAL A 356 -19.60 -0.89 10.92
N LYS A 357 -19.05 -1.95 10.34
CA LYS A 357 -18.51 -1.94 8.99
C LYS A 357 -19.32 -2.89 8.11
N THR A 358 -20.08 -2.31 7.18
CA THR A 358 -20.89 -3.07 6.23
C THR A 358 -20.29 -2.98 4.84
N PHE A 359 -20.03 -4.15 4.26
CA PHE A 359 -19.70 -4.29 2.85
C PHE A 359 -20.95 -4.66 2.05
N GLU A 360 -21.04 -4.15 0.83
CA GLU A 360 -22.05 -4.51 -0.16
C GLU A 360 -21.35 -5.15 -1.37
N LEU A 361 -21.92 -6.26 -1.88
CA LEU A 361 -21.39 -6.96 -3.05
C LEU A 361 -21.76 -6.20 -4.33
N ASP A 362 -20.80 -5.50 -4.93
CA ASP A 362 -21.03 -4.71 -6.14
C ASP A 362 -21.01 -5.58 -7.40
N LYS A 363 -20.03 -6.49 -7.48
CA LYS A 363 -19.84 -7.36 -8.63
C LYS A 363 -19.52 -8.78 -8.19
N GLN A 364 -20.51 -9.65 -8.22
CA GLN A 364 -20.32 -11.07 -8.09
C GLN A 364 -19.63 -11.65 -9.33
N PHE A 365 -18.60 -12.47 -9.11
CA PHE A 365 -17.86 -13.12 -10.20
C PHE A 365 -18.68 -14.24 -10.86
N ILE A 366 -19.18 -15.20 -10.08
CA ILE A 366 -20.05 -16.29 -10.58
C ILE A 366 -21.51 -15.93 -10.31
N ARG A 367 -22.22 -15.47 -11.35
CA ARG A 367 -23.65 -15.12 -11.26
C ARG A 367 -24.58 -16.29 -11.52
N THR A 368 -24.12 -17.28 -12.27
CA THR A 368 -24.89 -18.49 -12.60
C THR A 368 -25.02 -19.37 -11.36
N LYS A 369 -26.25 -19.81 -11.07
CA LYS A 369 -26.47 -20.86 -10.07
C LYS A 369 -25.93 -22.17 -10.60
N CYS A 370 -25.29 -22.93 -9.73
CA CYS A 370 -24.95 -24.30 -10.06
C CYS A 370 -26.22 -25.14 -10.19
N ARG A 371 -26.22 -26.10 -11.10
CA ARG A 371 -27.29 -27.09 -11.16
C ARG A 371 -26.96 -28.15 -10.12
N SER A 372 -27.66 -28.13 -8.99
CA SER A 372 -27.68 -29.27 -8.08
C SER A 372 -28.03 -30.52 -8.90
N ALA A 373 -27.22 -31.58 -8.81
CA ALA A 373 -27.60 -32.86 -9.38
C ALA A 373 -28.97 -33.21 -8.80
N VAL A 374 -29.96 -33.39 -9.67
CA VAL A 374 -31.29 -33.85 -9.28
C VAL A 374 -31.09 -35.22 -8.62
N GLU A 375 -31.42 -35.33 -7.33
CA GLU A 375 -31.47 -36.61 -6.63
C GLU A 375 -32.41 -37.61 -7.30
#